data_AF-A0A182PWW2-F1
#
_entry.id   AF-A0A182PWW2-F1
#
_cell.length_a   1.000
_cell.length_b   1.000
_cell.length_c   1.000
_cell.angle_alpha   90.00
_cell.angle_beta   90.00
_cell.angle_gamma   90.00
#
_symmetry.space_group_name_H-M   'P 1'
#
loop_
_entity.id
_entity.type
_entity.pdbx_description
1 polymer ?
#
loop_
_entity_poly.entity_id
_entity_poly.type
_entity_poly.pdbx_seq_one_letter_code
_entity_poly.pdbx_strand_id
1 'polypeptide(L)'
;DAFISLIHNNDSLSDVDKLQYLKGALTKEAQDIVGAIAITNANYVVAWDLLKTRYDNQKLIVKSYLDQLFAIPVMKKESYDLLIALIDGFDRSVKMSARMGVQTEGWSELLAYMLCARLDPSTLKQWETHHRSTEVPKYDDVLQFLRGHASVLQATQQEKARNVDSSQITTKPKARNSYVHSVRTESAATSPVQMFNLEKQLWRQVATQR
;
A
#
# COMPACT_ATOMS: atom_id res chain seq x y z
N ASP A 1 -9.30 1.76 12.68
CA ASP A 1 -10.65 2.14 12.24
C ASP A 1 -11.63 0.98 12.12
N ALA A 2 -11.43 0.01 11.21
CA ALA A 2 -12.41 -1.09 11.03
C ALA A 2 -12.71 -1.89 12.32
N PHE A 3 -11.69 -2.28 13.09
CA PHE A 3 -11.88 -2.99 14.36
C PHE A 3 -12.62 -2.14 15.40
N ILE A 4 -12.32 -0.84 15.45
CA ILE A 4 -12.97 0.09 16.38
C ILE A 4 -14.47 0.17 16.06
N SER A 5 -14.81 0.36 14.78
CA SER A 5 -16.19 0.50 14.34
C SER A 5 -17.01 -0.79 14.47
N LEU A 6 -16.42 -1.96 14.19
CA LEU A 6 -17.16 -3.23 14.12
C LEU A 6 -17.20 -3.97 15.45
N ILE A 7 -16.17 -3.81 16.29
CA ILE A 7 -15.98 -4.60 17.51
C ILE A 7 -15.94 -3.70 18.75
N HIS A 8 -15.03 -2.71 18.80
CA HIS A 8 -14.85 -1.89 20.02
C HIS A 8 -16.13 -1.10 20.38
N ASN A 9 -16.71 -0.40 19.41
CA ASN A 9 -17.90 0.44 19.55
C ASN A 9 -19.22 -0.35 19.44
N ASN A 10 -19.15 -1.68 19.31
CA ASN A 10 -20.35 -2.49 19.18
C ASN A 10 -20.87 -2.87 20.57
N ASP A 11 -21.96 -2.23 20.99
CA ASP A 11 -22.60 -2.45 22.29
C ASP A 11 -23.30 -3.81 22.42
N SER A 12 -23.51 -4.52 21.29
CA SER A 12 -24.09 -5.88 21.31
C SER A 12 -23.08 -6.97 21.67
N LEU A 13 -21.77 -6.66 21.65
CA LEU A 13 -20.72 -7.61 22.02
C LEU A 13 -20.30 -7.40 23.47
N SER A 14 -20.14 -8.48 24.22
CA SER A 14 -19.55 -8.41 25.56
C SER A 14 -18.05 -8.11 25.48
N ASP A 15 -17.48 -7.56 26.55
CA ASP A 15 -16.04 -7.29 26.62
C ASP A 15 -15.20 -8.58 26.49
N VAL A 16 -15.73 -9.71 26.96
CA VAL A 16 -15.14 -11.05 26.71
C VAL A 16 -15.09 -11.37 25.21
N ASP A 17 -16.18 -11.16 24.48
CA ASP A 17 -16.23 -11.41 23.03
C ASP A 17 -15.27 -10.46 22.30
N LYS A 18 -15.29 -9.17 22.66
CA LYS A 18 -14.38 -8.16 22.11
C LYS A 18 -12.91 -8.53 22.33
N LEU A 19 -12.56 -9.04 23.52
CA LEU A 19 -11.20 -9.50 23.83
C LEU A 19 -10.82 -10.75 23.04
N GLN A 20 -11.74 -11.68 22.82
CA GLN A 20 -11.50 -12.86 21.99
C GLN A 20 -11.25 -12.47 20.53
N TYR A 21 -12.05 -11.55 19.99
CA TYR A 21 -11.81 -10.98 18.66
C TYR A 21 -10.49 -10.20 18.58
N LEU A 22 -10.18 -9.40 19.60
CA LEU A 22 -8.93 -8.64 19.69
C LEU A 22 -7.72 -9.58 19.63
N LYS A 23 -7.66 -10.60 20.49
CA LYS A 23 -6.56 -11.58 20.49
C LYS A 23 -6.45 -12.35 19.17
N GLY A 24 -7.58 -12.64 18.52
CA GLY A 24 -7.61 -13.32 17.22
C GLY A 24 -7.15 -12.46 16.04
N ALA A 25 -7.25 -11.13 16.15
CA ALA A 25 -6.85 -10.18 15.12
C ALA A 25 -5.38 -9.75 15.22
N LEU A 26 -4.75 -9.91 16.39
CA LEU A 26 -3.36 -9.52 16.63
C LEU A 26 -2.39 -10.61 16.18
N THR A 27 -1.17 -10.19 15.81
CA THR A 27 -0.09 -11.10 15.41
C THR A 27 1.24 -10.62 15.99
N LYS A 28 2.20 -11.55 16.13
CA LYS A 28 3.59 -11.28 16.55
C LYS A 28 3.64 -10.51 17.89
N GLU A 29 4.46 -9.44 17.97
CA GLU A 29 4.69 -8.64 19.18
C GLU A 29 3.38 -8.12 19.80
N ALA A 30 2.41 -7.72 18.99
CA ALA A 30 1.13 -7.23 19.49
C ALA A 30 0.30 -8.33 20.15
N GLN A 31 0.40 -9.58 19.65
CA GLN A 31 -0.23 -10.74 20.27
C GLN A 31 0.48 -11.12 21.56
N ASP A 32 1.81 -11.02 21.63
CA ASP A 32 2.58 -11.35 22.83
C ASP A 32 2.23 -10.41 24.00
N ILE A 33 2.04 -9.12 23.72
CA ILE A 33 1.66 -8.10 24.73
C ILE A 33 0.36 -8.47 25.47
N VAL A 34 -0.64 -8.95 24.73
CA VAL A 34 -1.94 -9.32 25.32
C VAL A 34 -2.10 -10.82 25.55
N GLY A 35 -1.14 -11.63 25.11
CA GLY A 35 -1.22 -13.09 25.10
C GLY A 35 -1.42 -13.67 26.49
N ALA A 36 -0.69 -13.15 27.48
CA ALA A 36 -0.76 -13.56 28.88
C ALA A 36 -2.02 -13.07 29.63
N ILE A 37 -2.80 -12.15 29.04
CA ILE A 37 -4.00 -11.60 29.68
C ILE A 37 -5.14 -12.62 29.61
N ALA A 38 -5.70 -13.00 30.77
CA ALA A 38 -6.85 -13.88 30.83
C ALA A 38 -8.08 -13.25 30.16
N ILE A 39 -8.89 -14.06 29.45
CA ILE A 39 -10.09 -13.55 28.78
C ILE A 39 -11.19 -13.34 29.83
N THR A 40 -11.36 -12.09 30.26
CA THR A 40 -12.40 -11.67 31.21
C THR A 40 -12.93 -10.28 30.82
N ASN A 41 -14.13 -9.91 31.26
CA ASN A 41 -14.73 -8.60 30.94
C ASN A 41 -13.82 -7.44 31.37
N ALA A 42 -13.29 -7.49 32.61
CA ALA A 42 -12.41 -6.44 33.13
C ALA A 42 -11.10 -6.29 32.34
N ASN A 43 -10.66 -7.36 31.68
CA ASN A 43 -9.36 -7.39 31.01
C ASN A 43 -9.40 -6.88 29.57
N TYR A 44 -10.57 -6.67 28.98
CA TYR A 44 -10.65 -6.08 27.63
C TYR A 44 -10.08 -4.67 27.60
N VAL A 45 -10.52 -3.81 28.54
CA VAL A 45 -10.06 -2.43 28.66
C VAL A 45 -8.55 -2.40 28.90
N VAL A 46 -8.05 -3.26 29.80
CA VAL A 46 -6.61 -3.37 30.10
C VAL A 46 -5.80 -3.78 28.85
N ALA A 47 -6.26 -4.80 28.12
CA ALA A 47 -5.60 -5.26 26.90
C ALA A 47 -5.61 -4.16 25.81
N TRP A 48 -6.73 -3.46 25.66
CA TRP A 48 -6.89 -2.37 24.72
C TRP A 48 -5.97 -1.19 25.05
N ASP A 49 -5.93 -0.76 26.31
CA ASP A 49 -5.09 0.34 26.78
C ASP A 49 -3.60 0.00 26.71
N LEU A 50 -3.20 -1.25 26.94
CA LEU A 50 -1.82 -1.69 26.75
C LEU A 50 -1.39 -1.58 25.29
N LEU A 51 -2.22 -2.03 24.35
CA LEU A 51 -1.96 -1.89 22.92
C LEU A 51 -1.92 -0.42 22.51
N LYS A 52 -2.86 0.39 22.99
CA LYS A 52 -2.89 1.82 22.73
C LYS A 52 -1.64 2.50 23.28
N THR A 53 -1.26 2.24 24.52
CA THR A 53 -0.05 2.81 25.13
C THR A 53 1.22 2.44 24.35
N ARG A 54 1.30 1.20 23.85
CA ARG A 54 2.47 0.73 23.10
C ARG A 54 2.53 1.29 21.69
N TYR A 55 1.40 1.32 20.98
CA TYR A 55 1.36 1.57 19.53
C TYR A 55 0.78 2.93 19.14
N ASP A 56 0.01 3.59 19.99
CA ASP A 56 -0.59 4.92 19.76
C ASP A 56 0.35 6.05 20.21
N ASN A 57 1.65 5.89 19.95
CA ASN A 57 2.61 6.95 20.17
C ASN A 57 2.69 7.83 18.93
N GLN A 58 1.86 8.86 18.89
CA GLN A 58 1.77 9.79 17.75
C GLN A 58 3.14 10.34 17.31
N LYS A 59 4.02 10.64 18.27
CA LYS A 59 5.38 11.13 17.98
C LYS A 59 6.20 10.10 17.22
N LEU A 60 6.16 8.83 17.63
CA LEU A 60 6.88 7.76 16.93
C LEU A 60 6.28 7.46 15.56
N ILE A 61 4.95 7.51 15.45
CA ILE A 61 4.24 7.30 14.18
C ILE A 61 4.62 8.39 13.17
N VAL A 62 4.52 9.66 13.57
CA VAL A 62 4.92 10.79 12.72
C VAL A 62 6.39 10.69 12.36
N LYS A 63 7.27 10.39 13.33
CA LYS A 63 8.69 10.17 13.07
C LYS A 63 8.90 9.10 12.01
N SER A 64 8.20 7.97 12.08
CA SER A 64 8.32 6.89 11.09
C SER A 64 7.94 7.37 9.68
N TYR A 65 6.88 8.17 9.53
CA TYR A 65 6.51 8.70 8.20
C TYR A 65 7.54 9.70 7.67
N LEU A 66 8.09 10.54 8.53
CA LEU A 66 9.18 11.45 8.16
C LEU A 66 10.46 10.71 7.79
N ASP A 67 10.87 9.72 8.59
CA ASP A 67 12.02 8.88 8.31
C ASP A 67 11.85 8.17 6.95
N GLN A 68 10.65 7.67 6.64
CA GLN A 68 10.33 7.11 5.33
C GLN A 68 10.44 8.14 4.21
N LEU A 69 9.91 9.35 4.39
CA LEU A 69 10.00 10.46 3.42
C LEU A 69 11.45 10.81 3.09
N PHE A 70 12.32 10.93 4.10
CA PHE A 70 13.73 11.28 3.91
C PHE A 70 14.56 10.12 3.36
N ALA A 71 14.14 8.87 3.61
CA ALA A 71 14.82 7.67 3.13
C ALA A 71 14.46 7.27 1.69
N ILE A 72 13.54 7.99 1.02
CA ILE A 72 13.15 7.66 -0.36
C ILE A 72 14.38 7.72 -1.27
N PRO A 73 14.71 6.63 -2.00
CA PRO A 73 15.92 6.56 -2.80
C PRO A 73 15.83 7.45 -4.04
N VAL A 74 17.00 7.92 -4.51
CA VAL A 74 17.11 8.64 -5.78
C VAL A 74 16.94 7.66 -6.93
N MET A 75 16.13 8.04 -7.91
CA MET A 75 15.98 7.31 -9.16
C MET A 75 17.26 7.41 -10.00
N LYS A 76 17.87 6.27 -10.30
CA LYS A 76 19.10 6.22 -11.13
C LYS A 76 18.82 6.22 -12.63
N LYS A 77 17.60 5.87 -13.01
CA LYS A 77 17.15 5.76 -14.40
C LYS A 77 15.64 5.97 -14.46
N GLU A 78 15.18 6.40 -15.61
CA GLU A 78 13.75 6.48 -15.92
C GLU A 78 13.13 5.08 -15.85
N SER A 79 12.09 4.94 -15.02
CA SER A 79 11.37 3.69 -14.80
C SER A 79 10.00 3.99 -14.21
N TYR A 80 8.96 3.40 -14.81
CA TYR A 80 7.58 3.51 -14.32
C TYR A 80 7.47 3.07 -12.85
N ASP A 81 7.99 1.89 -12.50
CA ASP A 81 7.86 1.34 -11.14
C ASP A 81 8.54 2.22 -10.09
N LEU A 82 9.74 2.72 -10.40
CA LEU A 82 10.47 3.62 -9.50
C LEU A 82 9.75 4.97 -9.34
N LEU A 83 9.19 5.51 -10.43
CA LEU A 83 8.47 6.78 -10.42
C LEU A 83 7.18 6.69 -9.60
N ILE A 84 6.41 5.62 -9.77
CA ILE A 84 5.20 5.39 -8.95
C ILE A 84 5.55 5.20 -7.49
N ALA A 85 6.57 4.38 -7.18
CA ALA A 85 7.01 4.19 -5.80
C ALA A 85 7.47 5.50 -5.12
N LEU A 86 8.14 6.37 -5.88
CA LEU A 86 8.53 7.71 -5.44
C LEU A 86 7.30 8.58 -5.12
N ILE A 87 6.35 8.70 -6.06
CA ILE A 87 5.11 9.48 -5.91
C ILE A 87 4.33 8.98 -4.69
N ASP A 88 4.11 7.67 -4.60
CA ASP A 88 3.34 7.05 -3.52
C ASP A 88 4.04 7.20 -2.17
N GLY A 89 5.37 7.13 -2.13
CA GLY A 89 6.15 7.33 -0.90
C GLY A 89 5.99 8.74 -0.33
N PHE A 90 6.10 9.77 -1.19
CA PHE A 90 5.86 11.16 -0.79
C PHE A 90 4.41 11.39 -0.37
N ASP A 91 3.46 10.99 -1.20
CA ASP A 91 2.03 11.21 -0.97
C ASP A 91 1.56 10.50 0.32
N ARG A 92 1.99 9.26 0.54
CA ARG A 92 1.72 8.51 1.78
C ARG A 92 2.27 9.23 2.99
N SER A 93 3.54 9.62 2.97
CA SER A 93 4.21 10.19 4.14
C SER A 93 3.62 11.54 4.54
N VAL A 94 3.33 12.41 3.56
CA VAL A 94 2.71 13.72 3.78
C VAL A 94 1.28 13.56 4.28
N LYS A 95 0.45 12.78 3.60
CA LYS A 95 -0.96 12.58 4.00
C LYS A 95 -1.09 11.93 5.37
N MET A 96 -0.26 10.95 5.68
CA MET A 96 -0.31 10.30 6.99
C MET A 96 0.20 11.20 8.09
N SER A 97 1.24 12.02 7.85
CA SER A 97 1.68 13.04 8.81
C SER A 97 0.57 14.06 9.11
N ALA A 98 -0.12 14.56 8.08
CA ALA A 98 -1.25 15.46 8.23
C ALA A 98 -2.40 14.83 9.02
N ARG A 99 -2.73 13.56 8.77
CA ARG A 99 -3.74 12.81 9.55
C ARG A 99 -3.40 12.66 11.02
N MET A 100 -2.11 12.66 11.36
CA MET A 100 -1.62 12.60 12.74
C MET A 100 -1.53 14.00 13.39
N GLY A 101 -2.03 15.05 12.73
CA GLY A 101 -2.11 16.41 13.26
C GLY A 101 -0.89 17.29 12.97
N VAL A 102 0.03 16.86 12.10
CA VAL A 102 1.16 17.71 11.67
C VAL A 102 0.65 18.74 10.66
N GLN A 103 0.99 20.01 10.87
CA GLN A 103 0.69 21.08 9.91
C GLN A 103 1.62 20.98 8.69
N THR A 104 1.06 20.60 7.54
CA THR A 104 1.82 20.42 6.28
C THR A 104 1.60 21.55 5.27
N GLU A 105 0.78 22.55 5.58
CA GLU A 105 0.36 23.63 4.67
C GLU A 105 1.53 24.48 4.12
N GLY A 106 2.63 24.57 4.86
CA GLY A 106 3.84 25.31 4.45
C GLY A 106 4.94 24.44 3.82
N TRP A 107 4.67 23.17 3.52
CA TRP A 107 5.72 22.25 3.04
C TRP A 107 5.86 22.23 1.52
N SER A 108 5.00 22.93 0.78
CA SER A 108 4.86 22.81 -0.67
C SER A 108 6.18 22.96 -1.42
N GLU A 109 6.89 24.06 -1.23
CA GLU A 109 8.14 24.37 -1.96
C GLU A 109 9.26 23.40 -1.55
N LEU A 110 9.30 23.01 -0.28
CA LEU A 110 10.31 22.10 0.26
C LEU A 110 10.09 20.67 -0.25
N LEU A 111 8.85 20.21 -0.30
CA LEU A 111 8.47 18.93 -0.88
C LEU A 111 8.72 18.89 -2.38
N ALA A 112 8.41 19.97 -3.10
CA ALA A 112 8.71 20.09 -4.53
C ALA A 112 10.22 19.94 -4.78
N TYR A 113 11.05 20.66 -4.04
CA TYR A 113 12.50 20.54 -4.12
C TYR A 113 12.99 19.12 -3.82
N MET A 114 12.53 18.53 -2.71
CA MET A 114 12.92 17.16 -2.33
C MET A 114 12.51 16.14 -3.37
N LEU A 115 11.31 16.26 -3.94
CA LEU A 115 10.80 15.36 -4.96
C LEU A 115 11.66 15.44 -6.23
N CYS A 116 11.94 16.66 -6.72
CA CYS A 116 12.84 16.88 -7.87
C CYS A 116 14.25 16.32 -7.63
N ALA A 117 14.78 16.47 -6.40
CA ALA A 117 16.09 15.94 -6.03
C ALA A 117 16.16 14.40 -6.03
N ARG A 118 15.01 13.70 -6.05
CA ARG A 118 14.94 12.23 -6.19
C ARG A 118 14.74 11.75 -7.62
N LEU A 119 14.49 12.63 -8.58
CA LEU A 119 14.26 12.25 -9.98
C LEU A 119 15.57 11.86 -10.68
N ASP A 120 15.46 10.98 -11.67
CA ASP A 120 16.56 10.71 -12.59
C ASP A 120 16.76 11.90 -13.56
N PRO A 121 17.94 12.05 -14.18
CA PRO A 121 18.23 13.19 -15.06
C PRO A 121 17.28 13.34 -16.26
N SER A 122 16.73 12.24 -16.78
CA SER A 122 15.78 12.29 -17.91
C SER A 122 14.45 12.87 -17.48
N THR A 123 13.89 12.35 -16.40
CA THR A 123 12.61 12.82 -15.85
C THR A 123 12.72 14.26 -15.35
N LEU A 124 13.82 14.61 -14.67
CA LEU A 124 14.06 15.97 -14.21
C LEU A 124 14.13 16.96 -15.40
N LYS A 125 14.85 16.61 -16.48
CA LYS A 125 14.91 17.46 -17.68
C LYS A 125 13.52 17.68 -18.30
N GLN A 126 12.69 16.64 -18.33
CA GLN A 126 11.31 16.75 -18.85
C GLN A 126 10.46 17.67 -17.97
N TRP A 127 10.60 17.57 -16.65
CA TRP A 127 9.97 18.49 -15.70
C TRP A 127 10.38 19.95 -15.96
N GLU A 128 11.68 20.25 -15.99
CA GLU A 128 12.19 21.62 -16.23
C GLU A 128 11.78 22.16 -17.61
N THR A 129 11.59 21.29 -18.59
CA THR A 129 11.10 21.69 -19.93
C THR A 129 9.61 22.03 -19.91
N HIS A 130 8.84 21.35 -19.05
CA HIS A 130 7.41 21.59 -18.84
C HIS A 130 7.17 22.85 -18.01
N HIS A 131 7.89 22.97 -16.88
CA HIS A 131 7.82 24.11 -15.96
C HIS A 131 8.80 25.21 -16.36
N ARG A 132 8.47 25.95 -17.43
CA ARG A 132 9.34 27.03 -17.96
C ARG A 132 9.31 28.33 -17.14
N SER A 133 8.46 28.39 -16.12
CA SER A 133 8.33 29.56 -15.26
C SER A 133 9.57 29.72 -14.38
N THR A 134 9.92 30.96 -14.05
CA THR A 134 10.94 31.27 -13.03
C THR A 134 10.39 31.19 -11.61
N GLU A 135 9.08 30.96 -11.46
CA GLU A 135 8.43 30.81 -10.17
C GLU A 135 8.78 29.46 -9.52
N VAL A 136 8.88 29.48 -8.19
CA VAL A 136 9.15 28.28 -7.40
C VAL A 136 7.98 27.31 -7.58
N PRO A 137 8.24 26.06 -8.02
CA PRO A 137 7.18 25.10 -8.26
C PRO A 137 6.55 24.64 -6.94
N LYS A 138 5.23 24.44 -6.96
CA LYS A 138 4.51 23.87 -5.81
C LYS A 138 4.54 22.35 -5.88
N TYR A 139 4.41 21.73 -4.72
CA TYR A 139 4.42 20.27 -4.60
C TYR A 139 3.36 19.60 -5.48
N ASP A 140 2.14 20.15 -5.47
CA ASP A 140 1.02 19.60 -6.25
C ASP A 140 1.26 19.67 -7.77
N ASP A 141 1.93 20.72 -8.25
CA ASP A 141 2.24 20.89 -9.68
C ASP A 141 3.24 19.81 -10.14
N VAL A 142 4.30 19.59 -9.36
CA VAL A 142 5.29 18.53 -9.63
C VAL A 142 4.60 17.16 -9.59
N LEU A 143 3.76 16.91 -8.57
CA LEU A 143 3.05 15.65 -8.41
C LEU A 143 2.11 15.35 -9.58
N GLN A 144 1.40 16.38 -10.07
CA GLN A 144 0.51 16.26 -11.22
C GLN A 144 1.28 15.92 -12.49
N PHE A 145 2.40 16.61 -12.74
CA PHE A 145 3.26 16.30 -13.87
C PHE A 145 3.80 14.87 -13.80
N LEU A 146 4.35 14.44 -12.66
CA LEU A 146 4.95 13.11 -12.52
C LEU A 146 3.92 11.99 -12.70
N ARG A 147 2.68 12.19 -12.25
CA ARG A 147 1.57 11.25 -12.51
C ARG A 147 1.27 11.15 -14.00
N GLY A 148 1.22 12.28 -14.70
CA GLY A 148 1.06 12.31 -16.15
C GLY A 148 2.21 11.59 -16.88
N HIS A 149 3.45 11.86 -16.46
CA HIS A 149 4.64 11.19 -17.00
C HIS A 149 4.61 9.67 -16.77
N ALA A 150 4.21 9.23 -15.58
CA ALA A 150 4.06 7.82 -15.27
C ALA A 150 3.03 7.14 -16.20
N SER A 151 1.90 7.79 -16.49
CA SER A 151 0.92 7.27 -17.46
C SER A 151 1.50 7.13 -18.88
N VAL A 152 2.32 8.08 -19.33
CA VAL A 152 3.02 8.02 -20.63
C VAL A 152 4.02 6.86 -20.67
N LEU A 153 4.82 6.70 -19.61
CA LEU A 153 5.75 5.57 -19.49
C LEU A 153 5.03 4.22 -19.52
N GLN A 154 3.90 4.11 -18.81
CA GLN A 154 3.09 2.89 -18.78
C GLN A 154 2.55 2.54 -20.17
N ALA A 155 1.97 3.51 -20.88
CA ALA A 155 1.46 3.31 -22.24
C ALA A 155 2.57 2.88 -23.21
N THR A 156 3.74 3.52 -23.12
CA THR A 156 4.89 3.23 -23.99
C THR A 156 5.48 1.83 -23.70
N GLN A 157 5.52 1.42 -22.43
CA GLN A 157 5.97 0.07 -22.05
C GLN A 157 5.04 -1.02 -22.57
N GLN A 158 3.71 -0.82 -22.47
CA GLN A 158 2.73 -1.76 -23.01
C GLN A 158 2.83 -1.91 -24.53
N GLU A 159 3.05 -0.81 -25.25
CA GLU A 159 3.18 -0.86 -26.71
C GLU A 159 4.46 -1.59 -27.14
N LYS A 160 5.58 -1.39 -26.43
CA LYS A 160 6.81 -2.16 -26.66
C LYS A 160 6.58 -3.66 -26.42
N ALA A 161 5.86 -4.03 -25.36
CA ALA A 161 5.56 -5.43 -25.08
C ALA A 161 4.70 -6.08 -26.19
N ARG A 162 3.69 -5.37 -26.69
CA ARG A 162 2.85 -5.82 -27.82
C ARG A 162 3.65 -6.03 -29.11
N ASN A 163 4.59 -5.13 -29.40
CA ASN A 163 5.37 -5.19 -30.65
C ASN A 163 6.41 -6.33 -30.62
N VAL A 164 6.95 -6.66 -29.44
CA VAL A 164 7.83 -7.83 -29.24
C VAL A 164 7.07 -9.14 -29.46
N ASP A 165 5.85 -9.25 -28.95
CA ASP A 165 5.00 -10.44 -29.12
C ASP A 165 4.59 -10.64 -30.60
N SER A 166 4.31 -9.53 -31.29
CA SER A 166 4.00 -9.53 -32.73
C SER A 166 5.19 -9.96 -33.60
N SER A 167 6.41 -9.65 -33.16
CA SER A 167 7.65 -9.98 -33.89
C SER A 167 8.06 -11.45 -33.76
N GLN A 168 7.55 -12.18 -32.75
CA GLN A 168 7.82 -13.61 -32.56
C GLN A 168 6.84 -14.55 -33.31
N ILE A 169 5.82 -14.01 -33.99
CA ILE A 169 4.82 -14.82 -34.72
C ILE A 169 5.26 -15.16 -36.17
N THR A 170 6.43 -14.71 -36.63
CA THR A 170 6.94 -15.02 -37.99
C THR A 170 7.89 -16.22 -38.05
N THR A 171 7.56 -17.33 -37.39
CA THR A 171 8.09 -18.65 -37.80
C THR A 171 6.95 -19.62 -38.07
N LYS A 172 6.80 -19.97 -39.36
CA LYS A 172 5.81 -20.90 -39.94
C LYS A 172 5.46 -22.08 -39.02
N PRO A 173 4.18 -22.39 -38.74
CA PRO A 173 3.82 -23.68 -38.18
C PRO A 173 3.77 -24.72 -39.29
N LYS A 174 4.65 -25.73 -39.22
CA LYS A 174 4.44 -27.01 -39.92
C LYS A 174 3.28 -27.73 -39.24
N ALA A 175 2.23 -27.99 -40.01
CA ALA A 175 1.08 -28.78 -39.59
C ALA A 175 1.51 -30.17 -39.09
N ARG A 176 1.04 -30.57 -37.90
CA ARG A 176 0.90 -31.98 -37.55
C ARG A 176 -0.23 -32.17 -36.53
N ASN A 177 -1.29 -32.83 -36.99
CA ASN A 177 -2.41 -33.32 -36.18
C ASN A 177 -1.93 -34.16 -34.98
N SER A 178 -2.58 -34.00 -33.83
CA SER A 178 -3.07 -35.14 -33.04
C SER A 178 -4.10 -34.72 -31.99
N TYR A 179 -5.23 -35.42 -32.04
CA TYR A 179 -6.30 -35.56 -31.04
C TYR A 179 -5.78 -35.74 -29.61
N VAL A 180 -6.37 -35.08 -28.60
CA VAL A 180 -6.74 -35.69 -27.30
C VAL A 180 -7.90 -34.95 -26.62
N HIS A 181 -8.88 -35.75 -26.22
CA HIS A 181 -9.98 -35.62 -25.25
C HIS A 181 -10.14 -34.37 -24.36
N SER A 182 -11.39 -33.88 -24.32
CA SER A 182 -11.94 -33.06 -23.24
C SER A 182 -12.29 -33.94 -22.03
N VAL A 183 -11.94 -33.45 -20.83
CA VAL A 183 -12.51 -33.92 -19.56
C VAL A 183 -13.14 -32.71 -18.86
N ARG A 184 -14.46 -32.81 -18.71
CA ARG A 184 -15.31 -31.92 -17.92
C ARG A 184 -15.11 -32.29 -16.44
N THR A 185 -14.81 -31.31 -15.58
CA THR A 185 -14.89 -31.48 -14.12
C THR A 185 -15.96 -30.55 -13.58
N GLU A 186 -16.82 -31.15 -12.76
CA GLU A 186 -18.04 -30.58 -12.21
C GLU A 186 -17.76 -29.54 -11.14
N SER A 187 -18.60 -28.51 -11.10
CA SER A 187 -18.64 -27.47 -10.07
C SER A 187 -19.28 -28.03 -8.80
N ALA A 188 -18.50 -28.11 -7.70
CA ALA A 188 -19.01 -28.44 -6.37
C ALA A 188 -19.31 -27.17 -5.58
N ALA A 189 -20.52 -27.07 -5.06
CA ALA A 189 -20.99 -25.99 -4.21
C ALA A 189 -20.22 -25.89 -2.89
N THR A 190 -19.77 -24.69 -2.53
CA THR A 190 -18.98 -24.39 -1.33
C THR A 190 -19.86 -24.38 -0.08
N SER A 191 -19.53 -25.22 0.90
CA SER A 191 -20.19 -25.28 2.22
C SER A 191 -19.86 -24.04 3.08
N PRO A 192 -20.77 -23.56 3.97
CA PRO A 192 -20.53 -22.42 4.87
C PRO A 192 -19.27 -22.53 5.74
N VAL A 193 -18.82 -23.75 6.03
CA VAL A 193 -17.58 -24.01 6.80
C VAL A 193 -16.31 -23.71 5.97
N GLN A 194 -16.40 -23.84 4.65
CA GLN A 194 -15.30 -23.45 3.75
C GLN A 194 -15.23 -21.93 3.57
N MET A 195 -16.37 -21.22 3.60
CA MET A 195 -16.40 -19.75 3.57
C MET A 195 -15.72 -19.12 4.80
N PHE A 196 -15.97 -19.63 6.01
CA PHE A 196 -15.31 -19.13 7.23
C PHE A 196 -13.79 -19.36 7.21
N ASN A 197 -13.33 -20.49 6.66
CA ASN A 197 -11.90 -20.77 6.52
C ASN A 197 -11.24 -19.91 5.43
N LEU A 198 -11.97 -19.59 4.36
CA LEU A 198 -11.50 -18.69 3.31
C LEU A 198 -11.35 -17.26 3.85
N GLU A 199 -12.32 -16.78 4.63
CA GLU A 199 -12.29 -15.45 5.23
C GLU A 199 -11.12 -15.30 6.22
N LYS A 200 -10.86 -16.34 7.01
CA LYS A 200 -9.72 -16.39 7.93
C LYS A 200 -8.36 -16.42 7.19
N GLN A 201 -8.30 -17.01 5.99
CA GLN A 201 -7.11 -16.97 5.14
C GLN A 201 -6.91 -15.60 4.48
N LEU A 202 -7.99 -14.93 4.07
CA LEU A 202 -7.94 -13.58 3.50
C LEU A 202 -7.42 -12.56 4.50
N TRP A 203 -7.87 -12.62 5.76
CA TRP A 203 -7.35 -11.75 6.83
C TRP A 203 -5.88 -12.00 7.16
N ARG A 204 -5.40 -13.26 7.05
CA ARG A 204 -3.98 -13.59 7.23
C ARG A 204 -3.08 -12.99 6.15
N GLN A 205 -3.54 -12.97 4.89
CA GLN A 205 -2.76 -12.38 3.79
C GLN A 205 -2.69 -10.85 3.86
N VAL A 206 -3.78 -10.21 4.30
CA VAL A 206 -3.83 -8.74 4.49
C VAL A 206 -2.92 -8.29 5.65
N ALA A 207 -2.77 -9.11 6.70
CA ALA A 207 -1.90 -8.80 7.85
C ALA A 207 -0.39 -8.93 7.55
N THR A 208 0.01 -9.67 6.52
CA THR A 208 1.43 -9.85 6.13
C THR A 208 2.00 -8.74 5.24
N GLN A 209 1.19 -7.77 4.82
CA GLN A 209 1.58 -6.68 3.92
C GLN A 209 1.65 -5.31 4.64
N ARG A 210 1.82 -5.28 5.97
CA ARG A 210 2.11 -4.07 6.74
C ARG A 210 3.34 -4.23 7.60
#